data_AF-A0A256FDW6-F1
#
_entry.id   AF-A0A256FDW6-F1
#
_cell.length_a   1.000
_cell.length_b   1.000
_cell.length_c   1.000
_cell.angle_alpha   90.00
_cell.angle_beta   90.00
_cell.angle_gamma   90.00
#
_symmetry.space_group_name_H-M   'P 1'
#
loop_
_entity.id
_entity.type
_entity.pdbx_description
1 polymer ?
#
loop_
_entity_poly.entity_id
_entity_poly.type
_entity_poly.pdbx_seq_one_letter_code
_entity_poly.pdbx_strand_id
1 'polypeptide(L)'
;MSAVSLVKSLISGGVIFSTDGVTIKWDNGGNKIDDAVVGELRKGKAEIITFLSCDQRNPIETGKHEDPIFAGQSKAKSERRRVIPFPGREWTPDAKIRPDDPERYLDALRLHGPMSYGMAMRVLQWGGTRAGQAEDALLKQRRIKFNERGWAYAVDNSEDTNDRSS
;
A
#
# COMPACT_ATOMS: atom_id res chain seq x y z
N MET A 1 35.14 9.33 -3.15
CA MET A 1 34.04 8.39 -2.87
C MET A 1 32.77 8.94 -3.49
N SER A 2 31.90 8.12 -4.08
CA SER A 2 30.59 8.59 -4.56
C SER A 2 29.67 8.85 -3.36
N ALA A 3 28.80 9.86 -3.48
CA ALA A 3 27.81 10.19 -2.48
C ALA A 3 26.85 9.01 -2.20
N VAL A 4 26.59 8.17 -3.20
CA VAL A 4 25.78 6.94 -3.04
C VAL A 4 26.51 5.90 -2.18
N SER A 5 27.82 5.74 -2.33
CA SER A 5 28.63 4.83 -1.51
C SER A 5 28.65 5.26 -0.03
N LEU A 6 28.67 6.57 0.22
CA LEU A 6 28.58 7.15 1.57
C LEU A 6 27.22 6.83 2.22
N VAL A 7 26.12 7.01 1.48
CA VAL A 7 24.76 6.66 1.96
C VAL A 7 24.66 5.17 2.30
N LYS A 8 25.18 4.28 1.44
CA LYS A 8 25.19 2.83 1.72
C LYS A 8 25.95 2.49 3.01
N SER A 9 27.10 3.12 3.23
CA SER A 9 27.88 2.94 4.46
C SER A 9 27.09 3.39 5.70
N LEU A 10 26.40 4.53 5.61
CA LEU A 10 25.58 5.05 6.71
C LEU A 10 24.35 4.19 6.99
N ILE A 11 23.69 3.66 5.95
CA ILE A 11 22.59 2.68 6.10
C ILE A 11 23.10 1.42 6.82
N SER A 12 24.27 0.90 6.42
CA SER A 12 24.90 -0.23 7.09
C SER A 12 25.30 0.08 8.55
N GLY A 13 25.53 1.35 8.87
CA GLY A 13 25.77 1.84 10.23
C GLY A 13 24.50 2.07 11.05
N GLY A 14 23.32 1.79 10.50
CA GLY A 14 22.02 1.94 11.19
C GLY A 14 21.32 3.28 10.96
N VAL A 15 21.81 4.12 10.04
CA VAL A 15 21.15 5.39 9.69
C VAL A 15 20.03 5.14 8.69
N ILE A 16 18.81 5.55 9.04
CA ILE A 16 17.65 5.42 8.17
C ILE A 16 17.56 6.67 7.30
N PHE A 17 17.54 6.49 5.97
CA PHE A 17 17.33 7.59 5.02
C PHE A 17 15.94 7.53 4.40
N SER A 18 15.34 8.69 4.20
CA SER A 18 14.05 8.87 3.54
C SER A 18 14.13 10.07 2.59
N THR A 19 13.42 10.02 1.48
CA THR A 19 13.34 11.15 0.54
C THR A 19 11.91 11.36 0.06
N ASP A 20 11.55 12.62 -0.13
CA ASP A 20 10.29 13.03 -0.79
C ASP A 20 10.51 13.38 -2.28
N GLY A 21 11.68 13.04 -2.84
CA GLY A 21 12.09 13.40 -4.20
C GLY A 21 12.69 14.80 -4.32
N VAL A 22 12.64 15.62 -3.28
CA VAL A 22 13.15 17.00 -3.27
C VAL A 22 14.13 17.23 -2.12
N THR A 23 13.94 16.54 -1.01
CA THR A 23 14.72 16.62 0.23
C THR A 23 15.12 15.22 0.67
N ILE A 24 16.24 15.16 1.38
CA ILE A 24 16.73 13.93 2.00
C ILE A 24 16.58 14.15 3.50
N LYS A 25 15.80 13.28 4.14
CA LYS A 25 15.64 13.18 5.58
C LYS A 25 16.43 11.97 6.06
N TRP A 26 16.99 12.05 7.26
CA TRP A 26 17.68 10.93 7.86
C TRP A 26 17.38 10.88 9.37
N ASP A 27 17.37 9.66 9.90
CA ASP A 27 17.29 9.40 11.33
C ASP A 27 18.45 8.48 11.75
N ASN A 28 19.08 8.81 12.87
CA ASN A 28 20.27 8.12 13.39
C ASN A 28 20.12 7.87 14.90
N GLY A 29 18.91 7.56 15.35
CA GLY A 29 18.63 7.28 16.77
C GLY A 29 19.01 8.42 17.72
N GLY A 30 18.97 9.67 17.24
CA GLY A 30 19.34 10.87 18.01
C GLY A 30 20.81 11.31 17.89
N ASN A 31 21.68 10.55 17.20
CA ASN A 31 23.07 10.94 16.99
C ASN A 31 23.23 11.90 15.80
N LYS A 32 23.92 13.03 16.01
CA LYS A 32 24.17 14.00 14.93
C LYS A 32 25.16 13.42 13.91
N ILE A 33 24.81 13.49 12.62
CA ILE A 33 25.75 13.21 11.52
C ILE A 33 26.73 14.38 11.41
N ASP A 34 28.01 14.07 11.18
CA ASP A 34 29.07 15.07 11.00
C ASP A 34 28.74 16.05 9.86
N ASP A 35 28.98 17.34 10.07
CA ASP A 35 28.70 18.41 9.10
C ASP A 35 29.53 18.23 7.80
N ALA A 36 30.70 17.58 7.87
CA ALA A 36 31.47 17.21 6.68
C ALA A 36 30.76 16.16 5.81
N VAL A 37 30.12 15.17 6.46
CA VAL A 37 29.32 14.13 5.79
C VAL A 37 28.06 14.74 5.18
N VAL A 38 27.41 15.67 5.90
CA VAL A 38 26.26 16.43 5.36
C VAL A 38 26.68 17.27 4.13
N GLY A 39 27.88 17.84 4.14
CA GLY A 39 28.44 18.56 2.99
C GLY A 39 28.58 17.68 1.75
N GLU A 40 29.09 16.45 1.90
CA GLU A 40 29.19 15.48 0.81
C GLU A 40 27.82 14.98 0.32
N LEU A 41 26.87 14.75 1.23
CA LEU A 41 25.49 14.39 0.86
C LEU A 41 24.81 15.50 0.05
N ARG A 42 25.09 16.78 0.35
CA ARG A 42 24.55 17.91 -0.42
C ARG A 42 25.13 17.98 -1.84
N LYS A 43 26.43 17.70 -2.02
CA LYS A 43 27.07 17.70 -3.34
C LYS A 43 26.47 16.65 -4.27
N GLY A 44 26.15 15.46 -3.74
CA GLY A 44 25.56 14.35 -4.49
C GLY A 44 24.04 14.22 -4.37
N LYS A 45 23.32 15.27 -3.96
CA LYS A 45 21.89 15.21 -3.64
C LYS A 45 21.03 14.58 -4.74
N ALA A 46 21.26 14.92 -6.00
CA ALA A 46 20.48 14.40 -7.13
C ALA A 46 20.68 12.88 -7.33
N GLU A 47 21.92 12.42 -7.19
CA GLU A 47 22.25 10.99 -7.28
C GLU A 47 21.66 10.21 -6.10
N ILE A 48 21.70 10.78 -4.89
CA ILE A 48 21.13 10.16 -3.69
C ILE A 48 19.61 10.09 -3.78
N ILE A 49 18.95 11.15 -4.23
CA ILE A 49 17.49 11.13 -4.43
C ILE A 49 17.12 10.06 -5.44
N THR A 50 17.85 9.97 -6.56
CA THR A 50 17.62 8.93 -7.56
C THR A 50 17.84 7.54 -6.97
N PHE A 51 18.92 7.35 -6.21
CA PHE A 51 19.24 6.09 -5.53
C PHE A 51 18.14 5.70 -4.54
N LEU A 52 17.77 6.57 -3.60
CA LEU A 52 16.71 6.31 -2.61
C LEU A 52 15.34 6.13 -3.25
N SER A 53 15.05 6.84 -4.36
CA SER A 53 13.79 6.69 -5.10
C SER A 53 13.72 5.36 -5.89
N CYS A 54 14.86 4.83 -6.31
CA CYS A 54 14.97 3.51 -6.94
C CYS A 54 14.98 2.38 -5.90
N ASP A 55 15.60 2.58 -4.75
CA ASP A 55 15.69 1.60 -3.66
C ASP A 55 14.32 1.38 -2.99
N GLN A 56 13.47 2.40 -2.91
CA GLN A 56 12.05 2.24 -2.53
C GLN A 56 11.19 1.42 -3.52
N ARG A 57 11.76 0.98 -4.65
CA ARG A 57 11.08 0.12 -5.63
C ARG A 57 11.57 -1.33 -5.61
N ASN A 58 12.39 -1.75 -4.64
CA ASN A 58 12.64 -3.18 -4.42
C ASN A 58 12.01 -3.67 -3.11
N PRO A 59 11.25 -4.79 -3.19
CA PRO A 59 10.46 -5.30 -2.11
C PRO A 59 11.37 -5.89 -1.04
N ILE A 60 10.86 -5.86 0.19
CA ILE A 60 11.30 -6.65 1.33
C ILE A 60 11.82 -8.01 0.84
N GLU A 61 13.13 -8.21 0.94
CA GLU A 61 13.76 -9.53 0.79
C GLU A 61 13.20 -10.44 1.89
N THR A 62 12.21 -11.23 1.51
CA THR A 62 11.84 -12.46 2.21
C THR A 62 13.01 -13.43 2.10
N GLY A 63 13.78 -13.52 3.18
CA GLY A 63 14.74 -14.60 3.37
C GLY A 63 14.02 -15.92 3.66
N LYS A 64 14.13 -16.84 2.70
CA LYS A 64 14.09 -18.32 2.81
C LYS A 64 12.71 -18.99 2.82
N HIS A 65 12.30 -19.59 1.70
CA HIS A 65 12.56 -21.01 1.40
C HIS A 65 12.09 -21.37 -0.05
N GLU A 66 13.02 -21.95 -0.82
CA GLU A 66 12.89 -22.88 -1.97
C GLU A 66 11.79 -22.74 -3.06
N ASP A 67 12.21 -22.23 -4.24
CA ASP A 67 12.03 -22.66 -5.65
C ASP A 67 10.90 -23.65 -6.09
N PRO A 68 10.47 -23.69 -7.40
CA PRO A 68 10.84 -22.87 -8.58
C PRO A 68 9.67 -22.50 -9.53
N ILE A 69 10.04 -21.96 -10.70
CA ILE A 69 9.34 -22.00 -12.01
C ILE A 69 8.53 -20.74 -12.39
N PHE A 70 9.28 -19.75 -12.90
CA PHE A 70 8.81 -18.88 -13.98
C PHE A 70 8.63 -19.72 -15.26
N ALA A 71 7.39 -19.91 -15.69
CA ALA A 71 7.06 -20.15 -17.08
C ALA A 71 5.96 -19.16 -17.47
N GLY A 72 6.33 -18.22 -18.32
CA GLY A 72 5.48 -17.09 -18.66
C GLY A 72 4.19 -17.50 -19.34
N GLN A 73 3.15 -16.68 -19.14
CA GLN A 73 2.18 -16.44 -20.19
C GLN A 73 1.91 -14.96 -20.34
N SER A 74 2.33 -14.50 -21.51
CA SER A 74 2.03 -13.23 -22.12
C SER A 74 0.56 -13.18 -22.53
N LYS A 75 0.00 -11.96 -22.48
CA LYS A 75 -1.17 -11.50 -23.26
C LYS A 75 -2.51 -12.24 -23.03
N ALA A 76 -3.21 -11.90 -21.95
CA ALA A 76 -4.67 -11.79 -22.01
C ALA A 76 -5.05 -10.32 -22.16
N LYS A 77 -5.50 -9.99 -23.36
CA LYS A 77 -6.03 -8.70 -23.78
C LYS A 77 -7.25 -8.36 -22.92
N SER A 78 -7.26 -7.13 -22.40
CA SER A 78 -8.46 -6.31 -22.23
C SER A 78 -9.66 -6.95 -21.54
N GLU A 79 -9.65 -6.94 -20.22
CA GLU A 79 -10.82 -6.46 -19.52
C GLU A 79 -10.39 -5.20 -18.77
N ARG A 80 -11.04 -4.10 -19.14
CA ARG A 80 -10.66 -2.74 -18.74
C ARG A 80 -10.55 -2.72 -17.21
N ARG A 81 -9.32 -2.80 -16.68
CA ARG A 81 -9.02 -2.40 -15.31
C ARG A 81 -9.63 -1.02 -15.20
N ARG A 82 -10.75 -0.90 -14.50
CA ARG A 82 -11.26 0.39 -14.07
C ARG A 82 -10.19 0.89 -13.12
N VAL A 83 -9.15 1.50 -13.68
CA VAL A 83 -8.19 2.30 -12.94
C VAL A 83 -9.07 3.38 -12.35
N ILE A 84 -9.48 3.22 -11.10
CA ILE A 84 -10.17 4.27 -10.38
C ILE A 84 -9.10 5.35 -10.21
N PRO A 85 -9.16 6.45 -10.97
CA PRO A 85 -8.13 7.47 -10.90
C PRO A 85 -8.08 7.97 -9.46
N PHE A 86 -6.87 8.12 -8.92
CA PHE A 86 -6.72 8.75 -7.61
C PHE A 86 -7.28 10.16 -7.75
N PRO A 87 -8.35 10.50 -7.02
CA PRO A 87 -8.90 11.85 -7.12
C PRO A 87 -7.80 12.80 -6.64
N GLY A 88 -7.51 13.82 -7.43
CA GLY A 88 -6.35 14.69 -7.23
C GLY A 88 -6.40 15.43 -5.88
N ARG A 89 -5.50 16.40 -5.70
CA ARG A 89 -5.35 17.20 -4.47
C ARG A 89 -6.65 17.89 -3.98
N GLU A 90 -7.69 17.92 -4.80
CA GLU A 90 -9.02 18.50 -4.54
C GLU A 90 -10.03 17.49 -3.96
N TRP A 91 -9.63 16.23 -3.76
CA TRP A 91 -10.52 15.22 -3.20
C TRP A 91 -10.88 15.54 -1.74
N THR A 92 -12.17 15.78 -1.52
CA THR A 92 -12.76 15.96 -0.19
C THR A 92 -13.65 14.76 0.12
N PRO A 93 -13.06 13.68 0.67
CA PRO A 93 -13.83 12.49 1.03
C PRO A 93 -14.92 12.83 2.04
N ASP A 94 -16.10 12.24 1.87
CA ASP A 94 -17.19 12.42 2.82
C ASP A 94 -16.89 11.61 4.10
N ALA A 95 -16.50 12.32 5.15
CA ALA A 95 -16.25 11.74 6.47
C ALA A 95 -17.53 11.62 7.32
N LYS A 96 -18.69 12.09 6.83
CA LYS A 96 -19.94 12.06 7.59
C LYS A 96 -20.50 10.64 7.65
N ILE A 97 -20.44 10.05 8.84
CA ILE A 97 -20.99 8.73 9.14
C ILE A 97 -22.52 8.79 9.05
N ARG A 98 -23.12 7.79 8.40
CA ARG A 98 -24.56 7.58 8.30
C ARG A 98 -24.89 6.14 8.73
N PRO A 99 -26.08 5.91 9.32
CA PRO A 99 -26.49 4.58 9.75
C PRO A 99 -26.64 3.57 8.59
N ASP A 100 -26.80 4.06 7.35
CA ASP A 100 -26.94 3.28 6.12
C ASP A 100 -25.58 2.95 5.44
N ASP A 101 -24.46 3.38 6.04
CA ASP A 101 -23.13 3.12 5.49
C ASP A 101 -22.74 1.64 5.46
N PRO A 102 -23.08 0.79 6.45
CA PRO A 102 -22.81 -0.64 6.36
C PRO A 102 -23.45 -1.29 5.14
N GLU A 103 -24.69 -0.92 4.78
CA GLU A 103 -25.37 -1.50 3.62
C GLU A 103 -24.74 -1.03 2.31
N ARG A 104 -24.41 0.25 2.20
CA ARG A 104 -23.70 0.80 1.03
C ARG A 104 -22.30 0.18 0.83
N TYR A 105 -21.59 -0.10 1.91
CA TYR A 105 -20.29 -0.78 1.83
C TYR A 105 -20.46 -2.20 1.31
N LEU A 106 -21.49 -2.91 1.78
CA LEU A 106 -21.79 -4.27 1.34
C LEU A 106 -22.25 -4.32 -0.13
N ASP A 107 -23.07 -3.35 -0.56
CA ASP A 107 -23.46 -3.20 -1.97
C ASP A 107 -22.24 -2.93 -2.86
N ALA A 108 -21.28 -2.13 -2.39
CA ALA A 108 -20.05 -1.90 -3.13
C ALA A 108 -19.21 -3.18 -3.26
N LEU A 109 -19.14 -4.01 -2.22
CA LEU A 109 -18.49 -5.32 -2.29
C LEU A 109 -19.20 -6.28 -3.25
N ARG A 110 -20.53 -6.26 -3.30
CA ARG A 110 -21.30 -7.06 -4.27
C ARG A 110 -21.11 -6.58 -5.71
N LEU A 111 -21.05 -5.28 -5.92
CA LEU A 111 -20.94 -4.67 -7.24
C LEU A 111 -19.51 -4.79 -7.82
N HIS A 112 -18.48 -4.65 -6.99
CA HIS A 112 -17.08 -4.59 -7.42
C HIS A 112 -16.29 -5.87 -7.09
N GLY A 113 -16.84 -6.77 -6.28
CA GLY A 113 -16.16 -7.94 -5.75
C GLY A 113 -15.29 -7.61 -4.53
N PRO A 114 -14.37 -8.51 -4.16
CA PRO A 114 -13.48 -8.31 -3.03
C PRO A 114 -12.63 -7.04 -3.19
N MET A 115 -12.63 -6.16 -2.19
CA MET A 115 -11.93 -4.87 -2.25
C MET A 115 -11.07 -4.66 -1.01
N SER A 116 -9.92 -4.03 -1.21
CA SER A 116 -9.14 -3.49 -0.09
C SER A 116 -9.84 -2.26 0.49
N TYR A 117 -9.58 -1.98 1.76
CA TYR A 117 -10.05 -0.77 2.45
C TYR A 117 -9.82 0.51 1.63
N GLY A 118 -8.63 0.67 1.04
CA GLY A 118 -8.30 1.82 0.19
C GLY A 118 -9.08 1.87 -1.14
N MET A 119 -9.49 0.72 -1.68
CA MET A 119 -10.38 0.66 -2.85
C MET A 119 -11.81 1.04 -2.46
N ALA A 120 -12.31 0.55 -1.32
CA ALA A 120 -13.62 0.91 -0.81
C ALA A 120 -13.73 2.42 -0.58
N MET A 121 -12.71 3.07 -0.01
CA MET A 121 -12.65 4.53 0.13
C MET A 121 -12.79 5.28 -1.20
N ARG A 122 -12.19 4.76 -2.29
CA ARG A 122 -12.25 5.40 -3.61
C ARG A 122 -13.59 5.17 -4.31
N VAL A 123 -14.11 3.93 -4.24
CA VAL A 123 -15.39 3.55 -4.84
C VAL A 123 -16.54 4.30 -4.19
N LEU A 124 -16.52 4.40 -2.86
CA LEU A 124 -17.57 5.05 -2.07
C LEU A 124 -17.33 6.57 -1.93
N GLN A 125 -16.13 7.05 -2.30
CA GLN A 125 -15.66 8.41 -2.06
C GLN A 125 -15.73 8.82 -0.57
N TRP A 126 -15.51 7.85 0.32
CA TRP A 126 -15.60 8.05 1.77
C TRP A 126 -14.25 8.38 2.38
N GLY A 127 -14.33 9.13 3.48
CA GLY A 127 -13.18 9.32 4.37
C GLY A 127 -12.84 8.01 5.09
N GLY A 128 -11.57 7.86 5.47
CA GLY A 128 -11.09 6.64 6.14
C GLY A 128 -11.91 6.32 7.39
N THR A 129 -12.23 7.32 8.21
CA THR A 129 -13.05 7.14 9.41
C THR A 129 -14.42 6.54 9.10
N ARG A 130 -15.08 6.96 8.02
CA ARG A 130 -16.41 6.47 7.63
C ARG A 130 -16.34 5.05 7.07
N ALA A 131 -15.39 4.80 6.17
CA ALA A 131 -15.16 3.45 5.64
C ALA A 131 -14.80 2.46 6.75
N GLY A 132 -13.95 2.86 7.69
CA GLY A 132 -13.54 2.02 8.82
C GLY A 132 -14.71 1.68 9.74
N GLN A 133 -15.58 2.65 10.06
CA GLN A 133 -16.76 2.37 10.89
C GLN A 133 -17.79 1.47 10.19
N ALA A 134 -17.99 1.63 8.88
CA ALA A 134 -18.87 0.76 8.11
C ALA A 134 -18.31 -0.67 8.03
N GLU A 135 -17.01 -0.81 7.79
CA GLU A 135 -16.30 -2.09 7.75
C GLU A 135 -16.33 -2.78 9.11
N ASP A 136 -16.01 -2.08 10.19
CA ASP A 136 -16.10 -2.60 11.56
C ASP A 136 -17.53 -3.04 11.93
N ALA A 137 -18.54 -2.28 11.52
CA ALA A 137 -19.94 -2.63 11.75
C ALA A 137 -20.32 -3.93 11.02
N LEU A 138 -19.91 -4.08 9.76
CA LEU A 138 -20.14 -5.29 8.96
C LEU A 138 -19.36 -6.49 9.49
N LEU A 139 -18.13 -6.27 9.97
CA LEU A 139 -17.30 -7.30 10.57
C LEU A 139 -17.89 -7.81 11.88
N LYS A 140 -18.39 -6.90 12.75
CA LYS A 140 -19.15 -7.25 13.96
C LYS A 140 -20.41 -8.05 13.64
N GLN A 141 -21.08 -7.72 12.55
CA GLN A 141 -22.25 -8.45 12.05
C GLN A 141 -21.90 -9.74 11.30
N ARG A 142 -20.60 -10.06 11.12
CA ARG A 142 -20.10 -11.21 10.35
C ARG A 142 -20.61 -11.27 8.90
N ARG A 143 -20.97 -10.12 8.33
CA ARG A 143 -21.47 -9.99 6.94
C ARG A 143 -20.35 -9.84 5.92
N ILE A 144 -19.13 -9.60 6.39
CA ILE A 144 -17.92 -9.54 5.56
C ILE A 144 -16.82 -10.39 6.19
N LYS A 145 -15.91 -10.88 5.34
CA LYS A 145 -14.68 -11.56 5.74
C LYS A 145 -13.51 -11.01 4.93
N PHE A 146 -12.30 -11.25 5.40
CA PHE A 146 -11.08 -10.94 4.66
C PHE A 146 -10.52 -12.20 4.02
N ASN A 147 -10.05 -12.07 2.79
CA ASN A 147 -9.27 -13.13 2.15
C ASN A 147 -7.80 -13.08 2.60
N GLU A 148 -6.99 -14.05 2.15
CA GLU A 148 -5.56 -14.12 2.45
C GLU A 148 -4.75 -12.89 1.97
N ARG A 149 -5.31 -12.11 1.05
CA ARG A 149 -4.72 -10.86 0.53
C ARG A 149 -5.12 -9.62 1.35
N GLY A 150 -5.96 -9.78 2.39
CA GLY A 150 -6.47 -8.67 3.19
C GLY A 150 -7.53 -7.83 2.47
N TRP A 151 -8.25 -8.39 1.50
CA TRP A 151 -9.39 -7.73 0.86
C TRP A 151 -10.68 -8.21 1.51
N ALA A 152 -11.55 -7.26 1.84
CA ALA A 152 -12.89 -7.54 2.34
C ALA A 152 -13.75 -8.10 1.20
N TYR A 153 -14.52 -9.14 1.47
CA TYR A 153 -15.54 -9.68 0.58
C TYR A 153 -16.85 -9.86 1.35
N ALA A 154 -17.98 -9.69 0.64
CA ALA A 154 -19.30 -9.91 1.21
C ALA A 154 -19.49 -11.40 1.45
N VAL A 155 -19.85 -11.77 2.67
CA VAL A 155 -20.31 -13.12 2.98
C VAL A 155 -21.80 -13.12 2.68
N ASP A 156 -22.15 -13.47 1.44
CA ASP A 156 -23.52 -13.90 1.18
C ASP A 156 -23.68 -15.29 1.80
N ASN A 157 -24.78 -15.52 2.52
CA ASN A 157 -25.12 -16.82 3.11
C ASN A 157 -25.37 -17.93 2.07
N SER A 158 -24.89 -17.77 0.84
CA SER A 158 -25.02 -18.70 -0.28
C SER A 158 -23.76 -19.51 -0.58
N GLU A 159 -22.61 -19.24 0.06
CA GLU A 159 -21.36 -19.97 -0.20
C GLU A 159 -20.84 -20.69 1.05
N ASP A 160 -21.58 -21.74 1.42
CA ASP A 160 -21.08 -22.86 2.25
C ASP A 160 -21.01 -24.15 1.42
N THR A 161 -20.97 -24.05 0.08
CA THR A 161 -21.15 -25.20 -0.82
C THR A 161 -20.10 -25.35 -1.92
N ASN A 162 -18.84 -24.95 -1.73
CA ASN A 162 -17.85 -25.28 -2.76
C ASN A 162 -16.39 -25.54 -2.31
N ASP A 163 -16.19 -26.26 -1.21
CA ASP A 163 -14.90 -26.91 -0.92
C ASP A 163 -15.09 -28.36 -0.46
N ARG A 164 -15.97 -29.10 -1.15
CA ARG A 164 -16.06 -30.56 -1.00
C ARG A 164 -16.51 -31.25 -2.29
N SER A 165 -15.63 -31.30 -3.28
CA SER A 165 -15.66 -32.21 -4.44
C SER A 165 -14.30 -32.09 -5.13
N SER A 166 -13.49 -33.10 -5.40
CA SER A 166 -13.49 -34.56 -5.19
C SER A 166 -12.04 -35.01 -5.32
#